data_AF-A0A2J8QA71-F1
#
_entry.id   AF-A0A2J8QA71-F1
#
_cell.length_a   1.000
_cell.length_b   1.000
_cell.length_c   1.000
_cell.angle_alpha   90.00
_cell.angle_beta   90.00
_cell.angle_gamma   90.00
#
_symmetry.space_group_name_H-M   'P 1'
#
loop_
_entity.id
_entity.type
_entity.pdbx_description
1 polymer ?
#
loop_
_entity_poly.entity_id
_entity_poly.type
_entity_poly.pdbx_seq_one_letter_code
_entity_poly.pdbx_strand_id
1 'polypeptide(L)' 'MSNEVETSATNGQPDQQAAPKAPSKKEKKKGPEKTDEYLLARFKGDGVKYKAKLIGIDDVPDARGDKMSQDSMMKL' A
#
# COMPACT_ATOMS: atom_id res chain seq x y z
N MET A 1 -7.47 36.14 7.36
CA MET A 1 -7.44 35.44 8.66
C MET A 1 -6.81 34.08 8.40
N SER A 2 -5.52 33.98 8.66
CA SER A 2 -4.76 32.72 8.64
C SER A 2 -5.20 31.87 9.83
N ASN A 3 -5.46 30.59 9.60
CA ASN A 3 -5.45 29.58 10.66
C ASN A 3 -4.63 28.39 10.13
N GLU A 4 -3.35 28.43 10.43
CA GLU A 4 -2.45 27.29 10.56
C GLU A 4 -2.63 26.73 11.98
N VAL A 5 -2.97 25.44 12.12
CA VAL A 5 -2.86 24.66 13.37
C VAL A 5 -3.22 23.21 12.99
N GLU A 6 -2.55 22.13 13.37
CA GLU A 6 -1.26 21.90 14.01
C GLU A 6 -1.10 20.38 13.92
N THR A 7 0.08 19.94 13.50
CA THR A 7 0.45 18.53 13.55
C THR A 7 0.91 18.26 14.97
N SER A 8 0.08 17.60 15.78
CA SER A 8 0.37 17.10 17.15
C SER A 8 -0.85 16.28 17.57
N ALA A 9 -0.79 15.11 18.20
CA ALA A 9 0.28 14.37 18.82
C ALA A 9 -0.26 12.97 19.19
N THR A 10 0.67 12.02 19.32
CA THR A 10 0.73 10.99 20.37
C THR A 10 -0.25 9.80 20.40
N ASN A 11 0.41 8.63 20.47
CA ASN A 11 0.19 7.52 21.39
C ASN A 11 -0.60 6.29 20.89
N GLY A 12 0.08 5.15 20.95
CA GLY A 12 -0.51 3.83 20.71
C GLY A 12 0.48 2.88 20.05
N GLN A 13 1.48 2.42 20.80
CA GLN A 13 2.22 1.20 20.48
C GLN A 13 1.22 0.06 20.21
N PRO A 14 1.17 -0.55 19.02
CA PRO A 14 0.61 -1.88 18.90
C PRO A 14 1.66 -2.85 19.42
N ASP A 15 1.38 -3.43 20.58
CA ASP A 15 2.11 -4.59 21.09
C ASP A 15 2.09 -5.69 20.01
N GLN A 16 3.30 -6.09 19.60
CA GLN A 16 3.62 -7.35 18.95
C GLN A 16 2.82 -7.68 17.68
N GLN A 17 3.02 -6.88 16.63
CA GLN A 17 2.98 -7.46 15.29
C GLN A 17 4.20 -8.35 15.11
N ALA A 18 3.97 -9.66 14.92
CA ALA A 18 4.98 -10.59 14.46
C ALA A 18 5.59 -10.03 13.18
N ALA A 19 6.78 -9.42 13.32
CA ALA A 19 7.55 -8.94 12.20
C ALA A 19 7.78 -10.12 11.24
N PRO A 20 7.31 -10.07 9.98
CA PRO A 20 7.96 -10.88 8.97
C PRO A 20 9.40 -10.37 8.95
N LYS A 21 10.33 -11.17 9.49
CA LYS A 21 11.76 -10.89 9.45
C LYS A 21 12.09 -10.54 8.01
N ALA A 22 12.31 -9.26 7.74
CA ALA A 22 12.76 -8.80 6.44
C ALA A 22 14.10 -9.51 6.19
N PRO A 23 14.24 -10.34 5.14
CA PRO A 23 15.55 -10.82 4.77
C PRO A 23 16.38 -9.62 4.30
N SER A 24 17.29 -9.21 5.18
CA SER A 24 18.36 -8.26 4.92
C SER A 24 19.08 -8.60 3.61
N LYS A 25 19.22 -7.58 2.75
CA LYS A 25 20.19 -7.47 1.65
C LYS A 25 20.27 -8.68 0.70
N LYS A 26 19.28 -8.81 -0.20
CA LYS A 26 19.58 -9.31 -1.56
C LYS A 26 19.91 -8.10 -2.43
N GLU A 27 21.08 -8.11 -3.07
CA GLU A 27 21.45 -7.16 -4.10
C GLU A 27 20.26 -6.92 -5.05
N LYS A 28 19.76 -5.70 -4.99
CA LYS A 28 18.70 -5.23 -5.86
C LYS A 28 19.35 -5.10 -7.23
N LYS A 29 19.33 -6.16 -8.05
CA LYS A 29 19.43 -5.97 -9.50
C LYS A 29 18.40 -4.89 -9.81
N LYS A 30 18.87 -3.67 -10.12
CA LYS A 30 17.99 -2.59 -10.52
C LYS A 30 17.17 -3.17 -11.66
N GLY A 31 15.86 -3.31 -11.42
CA GLY A 31 14.95 -3.66 -12.49
C GLY A 31 15.09 -2.64 -13.62
N PRO A 32 14.52 -2.94 -14.80
CA PRO A 32 14.52 -1.98 -15.90
C PRO A 32 14.08 -0.59 -15.40
N GLU A 33 14.74 0.44 -15.93
CA GLU A 33 14.51 1.81 -15.53
C GLU A 33 13.04 2.16 -15.72
N LYS A 34 12.41 2.72 -14.68
CA LYS A 34 11.00 3.07 -14.68
C LYS A 34 10.82 4.49 -15.21
N THR A 35 11.30 4.74 -16.43
CA THR A 35 11.06 6.02 -17.12
C THR A 35 9.58 6.17 -17.43
N ASP A 36 9.12 7.41 -17.63
CA ASP A 36 7.70 7.68 -17.90
C ASP A 36 7.25 7.02 -19.21
N GLU A 37 8.10 7.03 -20.24
CA GLU A 37 7.82 6.36 -21.52
C GLU A 37 7.66 4.85 -21.35
N TYR A 38 8.49 4.24 -20.51
CA TYR A 38 8.39 2.80 -20.21
C TYR A 38 7.10 2.48 -19.46
N LEU A 39 6.72 3.28 -18.47
CA LEU A 39 5.50 3.07 -17.70
C LEU A 39 4.25 3.32 -18.55
N LEU A 40 4.27 4.35 -19.38
CA LEU A 40 3.18 4.65 -20.32
C LEU A 40 3.02 3.51 -21.33
N ALA A 41 4.11 2.98 -21.87
CA ALA A 41 4.06 1.81 -22.75
C ALA A 41 3.55 0.55 -22.04
N ARG A 42 3.84 0.40 -20.74
CA ARG A 42 3.44 -0.77 -19.93
C ARG A 42 1.96 -0.74 -19.53
N PHE A 43 1.38 0.43 -19.30
CA PHE A 43 0.04 0.56 -18.72
C PHE A 43 -1.02 1.14 -19.66
N LYS A 44 -0.65 1.62 -20.85
CA LYS A 44 -1.63 1.97 -21.89
C LYS A 44 -2.31 0.72 -22.49
N GLY A 45 -3.52 0.88 -23.03
CA GLY A 45 -4.29 -0.22 -23.61
C GLY A 45 -4.74 -1.24 -22.54
N ASP A 46 -4.58 -2.53 -22.81
CA ASP A 46 -4.93 -3.60 -21.87
C ASP A 46 -4.05 -3.63 -20.60
N GLY A 47 -2.90 -2.94 -20.62
CA GLY A 47 -1.97 -2.88 -19.51
C GLY A 47 -1.40 -4.26 -19.13
N VAL A 48 -1.42 -4.60 -17.84
CA VAL A 48 -0.82 -5.82 -17.29
C VAL A 48 -1.88 -6.65 -16.56
N LYS A 49 -1.92 -7.96 -16.86
CA LYS A 49 -2.83 -8.93 -16.22
C LYS A 49 -2.09 -9.91 -15.31
N TYR A 50 -2.72 -10.26 -14.19
CA TYR A 50 -2.22 -11.24 -13.22
C TYR A 50 -3.29 -12.28 -12.93
N LYS A 51 -2.92 -13.57 -12.84
CA LYS A 51 -3.85 -14.64 -12.46
C LYS A 51 -4.06 -14.58 -10.95
N ALA A 52 -5.29 -14.32 -10.51
CA ALA A 52 -5.67 -14.19 -9.10
C ALA A 52 -7.10 -14.71 -8.85
N LYS A 53 -7.51 -14.75 -7.57
CA LYS A 53 -8.88 -15.02 -7.12
C LYS A 53 -9.41 -13.81 -6.35
N LEU A 54 -10.71 -13.54 -6.46
CA LEU A 54 -11.39 -12.52 -5.65
C LEU A 54 -11.67 -13.10 -4.25
N ILE A 55 -11.18 -12.45 -3.20
CA ILE A 55 -11.46 -12.85 -1.80
C ILE A 55 -12.87 -12.38 -1.44
N GLY A 56 -13.14 -11.08 -1.58
CA GLY A 56 -14.44 -10.48 -1.37
C GLY A 56 -14.44 -8.98 -1.68
N ILE A 57 -15.57 -8.32 -1.46
CA ILE A 57 -15.76 -6.87 -1.60
C ILE A 57 -16.41 -6.40 -0.29
N ASP A 58 -15.90 -5.30 0.28
CA ASP A 58 -16.37 -4.74 1.54
C ASP A 58 -16.51 -3.23 1.43
N ASP A 59 -17.59 -2.69 2.00
CA ASP A 59 -17.84 -1.24 2.04
C ASP A 59 -17.05 -0.62 3.19
N VAL A 60 -16.24 0.41 2.89
CA VAL A 60 -15.35 1.08 3.85
C VAL A 60 -15.68 2.57 3.96
N PRO A 61 -15.51 3.17 5.15
CA PRO A 61 -15.92 4.56 5.40
C PRO A 61 -14.97 5.61 4.81
N ASP A 62 -13.66 5.34 4.78
CA ASP A 62 -12.64 6.28 4.32
C ASP A 62 -12.02 5.85 2.98
N ALA A 63 -11.51 6.82 2.21
CA ALA A 63 -10.84 6.53 0.93
C ALA A 63 -9.44 5.90 1.08
N ARG A 64 -8.84 5.97 2.28
CA ARG A 64 -7.50 5.47 2.58
C ARG A 64 -7.31 5.20 4.07
N GLY A 65 -6.46 4.24 4.41
CA GLY A 65 -6.02 3.99 5.79
C GLY A 65 -5.53 2.56 5.98
N ASP A 66 -4.32 2.40 6.51
CA ASP A 66 -3.69 1.08 6.69
C ASP A 66 -4.50 0.20 7.65
N LYS A 67 -4.89 0.76 8.81
CA LYS A 67 -5.71 0.04 9.81
C LYS A 67 -7.06 -0.39 9.23
N MET A 68 -7.75 0.51 8.54
CA MET A 68 -9.05 0.21 7.92
C MET A 68 -8.92 -0.85 6.83
N SER A 69 -7.89 -0.78 5.99
CA SER A 69 -7.63 -1.78 4.95
C SER A 69 -7.33 -3.15 5.54
N GLN A 70 -6.62 -3.19 6.66
CA GLN A 70 -6.33 -4.43 7.40
C GLN A 70 -7.59 -5.00 8.06
N ASP A 71 -8.40 -4.18 8.72
CA ASP A 71 -9.65 -4.61 9.37
C ASP A 71 -10.62 -5.24 8.35
N SER A 72 -10.73 -4.63 7.17
CA SER A 72 -11.54 -5.16 6.05
C SER A 72 -10.97 -6.47 5.48
N MET A 73 -9.65 -6.56 5.29
CA MET A 73 -8.98 -7.78 4.81
C MET A 73 -9.15 -8.98 5.77
N MET A 74 -9.24 -8.73 7.09
CA MET A 74 -9.45 -9.79 8.09
C MET A 74 -10.93 -10.22 8.21
N LYS A 75 -11.86 -9.37 7.79
CA LYS A 75 -13.30 -9.64 7.78
C LYS A 75 -13.73 -10.53 6.60
N LEU A 76 -13.05 -10.39 5.47
CA LEU A 76 -13.29 -11.13 4.21
C LEU A 76 -12.67 -12.54 4.23
#